data_AF-A0A832ZVR8-F1
#
_entry.id   AF-A0A832ZVR8-F1
#
_cell.length_a   1.000
_cell.length_b   1.000
_cell.length_c   1.000
_cell.angle_alpha   90.00
_cell.angle_beta   90.00
_cell.angle_gamma   90.00
#
_symmetry.space_group_name_H-M   'P 1'
#
loop_
_entity.id
_entity.type
_entity.pdbx_description
1 polymer ?
#
loop_
_entity_poly.entity_id
_entity_poly.type
_entity_poly.pdbx_seq_one_letter_code
_entity_poly.pdbx_strand_id
1 'polypeptide(L)'
;MKIRIVPAVGGGAPIELEVSPNATIGAIRTKVSAMKKLPPDTTRLTYKGRALKDTETLQSLGVQDGDKLVLITRTVGGYGRGRGIC
;
A
#
# COMPACT_ATOMS: atom_id res chain seq x y z
N MET A 1 4.19 -15.34 0.60
CA MET A 1 3.19 -14.98 -0.42
C MET A 1 3.62 -13.68 -1.09
N LYS A 2 3.48 -13.57 -2.41
CA LYS A 2 3.87 -12.36 -3.16
C LYS A 2 2.64 -11.50 -3.40
N ILE A 3 2.66 -10.29 -2.87
CA ILE A 3 1.59 -9.31 -3.09
C ILE A 3 2.14 -8.07 -3.78
N ARG A 4 1.29 -7.42 -4.56
CA ARG A 4 1.62 -6.19 -5.27
C ARG A 4 0.98 -5.01 -4.57
N ILE A 5 1.78 -4.05 -4.14
CA ILE A 5 1.25 -2.83 -3.51
C ILE A 5 1.31 -1.69 -4.52
N VAL A 6 0.13 -1.20 -4.90
CA VAL A 6 -0.06 -0.10 -5.85
C VAL A 6 -0.36 1.17 -5.06
N PRO A 7 0.57 2.12 -4.98
CA PRO A 7 0.31 3.41 -4.37
C PRO A 7 -0.56 4.28 -5.30
N ALA A 8 -1.65 4.85 -4.77
CA ALA A 8 -2.51 5.77 -5.50
C ALA A 8 -1.94 7.21 -5.57
N VAL A 9 -0.74 7.44 -5.03
CA VAL A 9 -0.03 8.73 -5.15
C VAL A 9 0.70 8.83 -6.48
N GLY A 10 0.29 9.81 -7.31
CA GLY A 10 1.14 10.50 -8.29
C GLY A 10 1.93 9.66 -9.32
N GLY A 11 1.54 8.42 -9.60
CA GLY A 11 2.21 7.55 -10.58
C GLY A 11 3.34 6.69 -10.02
N GLY A 12 3.17 6.14 -8.81
CA GLY A 12 4.11 5.16 -8.28
C GLY A 12 3.96 3.78 -8.92
N ALA A 13 5.08 3.19 -9.35
CA ALA A 13 5.12 1.80 -9.81
C ALA A 13 4.68 0.83 -8.69
N PRO A 14 4.01 -0.29 -9.04
CA PRO A 14 3.71 -1.36 -8.09
C PRO A 14 5.01 -1.89 -7.48
N ILE A 15 5.02 -2.07 -6.17
CA ILE A 15 6.12 -2.76 -5.48
C ILE A 15 5.68 -4.18 -5.20
N GLU A 16 6.55 -5.13 -5.51
CA GLU A 16 6.41 -6.52 -5.11
C GLU A 16 7.07 -6.70 -3.74
N LEU A 17 6.25 -7.03 -2.74
CA LEU A 17 6.71 -7.31 -1.38
C LEU A 17 6.33 -8.74 -1.01
N GLU A 18 7.29 -9.45 -0.42
CA GLU A 18 7.05 -10.79 0.10
C GLU A 18 6.62 -10.71 1.56
N VAL A 19 5.42 -11.25 1.85
CA VAL A 19 4.80 -11.22 3.17
C VAL A 19 4.24 -12.59 3.54
N SER A 20 4.13 -12.83 4.84
CA SER A 20 3.53 -14.05 5.38
C SER A 20 2.00 -13.92 5.47
N PRO A 21 1.22 -14.99 5.21
CA PRO A 21 -0.25 -14.99 5.34
C PRO A 21 -0.73 -14.65 6.76
N ASN A 22 0.10 -14.96 7.76
CA ASN A 22 -0.16 -14.66 9.17
C ASN A 22 0.15 -13.21 9.55
N ALA A 23 0.71 -12.41 8.63
CA ALA A 23 0.96 -11.01 8.89
C ALA A 23 -0.35 -10.23 8.94
N THR A 24 -0.42 -9.27 9.85
CA THR A 24 -1.55 -8.35 9.99
C THR A 24 -1.50 -7.26 8.94
N ILE A 25 -2.68 -6.74 8.56
CA ILE A 25 -2.78 -5.61 7.64
C ILE A 25 -2.06 -4.38 8.20
N GLY A 26 -2.12 -4.15 9.51
CA GLY A 26 -1.44 -3.03 10.16
C GLY A 26 0.08 -3.08 10.01
N ALA A 27 0.68 -4.27 10.14
CA ALA A 27 2.12 -4.43 9.93
C ALA A 27 2.52 -4.13 8.49
N ILE A 28 1.77 -4.66 7.51
CA ILE A 28 2.05 -4.44 6.07
C ILE A 28 1.90 -2.97 5.71
N ARG A 29 0.80 -2.34 6.15
CA ARG A 29 0.52 -0.92 5.95
C ARG A 29 1.66 -0.05 6.45
N THR A 30 2.18 -0.36 7.64
CA THR A 30 3.26 0.39 8.27
C THR A 30 4.57 0.19 7.52
N LYS A 31 4.93 -1.06 7.16
CA LYS A 31 6.15 -1.35 6.39
C LYS A 31 6.16 -0.65 5.03
N VAL A 32 5.05 -0.68 4.29
CA VAL A 32 5.00 -0.05 2.97
C VAL A 32 4.98 1.48 3.07
N SER A 33 4.28 2.04 4.06
CA SER A 33 4.28 3.48 4.31
C SER A 33 5.69 3.98 4.65
N ALA A 34 6.43 3.24 5.49
CA ALA A 34 7.82 3.53 5.81
C ALA A 34 8.73 3.43 4.57
N MET A 35 8.61 2.38 3.76
CA MET A 35 9.39 2.22 2.52
C MET A 35 9.17 3.35 1.52
N LYS A 36 7.92 3.78 1.36
CA LYS A 36 7.56 4.88 0.44
C LYS A 36 7.71 6.27 1.07
N LYS A 37 8.05 6.36 2.36
CA LYS A 37 8.06 7.61 3.15
C LYS A 37 6.72 8.36 3.08
N LEU A 38 5.61 7.62 3.09
CA LEU A 38 4.26 8.17 3.11
C LEU A 38 3.74 8.26 4.55
N PRO A 39 2.98 9.31 4.90
CA PRO A 39 2.42 9.47 6.24
C PRO A 39 1.45 8.31 6.56
N PRO A 40 1.75 7.44 7.53
CA PRO A 40 0.93 6.26 7.84
C PRO A 40 -0.41 6.62 8.52
N ASP A 41 -0.49 7.80 9.13
CA ASP A 41 -1.68 8.34 9.80
C ASP A 41 -2.85 8.57 8.84
N THR A 42 -2.58 9.06 7.64
CA THR A 42 -3.61 9.41 6.65
C THR A 42 -3.75 8.38 5.53
N THR A 43 -3.07 7.25 5.67
CA THR A 43 -3.00 6.22 4.64
C THR A 43 -3.97 5.07 4.94
N ARG A 44 -4.73 4.67 3.91
CA ARG A 44 -5.71 3.59 3.97
C ARG A 44 -5.37 2.51 2.94
N LEU A 45 -5.37 1.26 3.40
CA LEU A 45 -5.16 0.10 2.54
C LEU A 45 -6.51 -0.42 2.04
N THR A 46 -6.63 -0.60 0.73
CA THR A 46 -7.87 -1.01 0.06
C THR A 46 -7.58 -2.20 -0.84
N TYR A 47 -8.44 -3.22 -0.78
CA TYR A 47 -8.36 -4.42 -1.59
C TYR A 47 -9.71 -4.66 -2.27
N LYS A 48 -9.73 -4.81 -3.60
CA LYS A 48 -10.97 -4.99 -4.40
C LYS A 48 -12.08 -3.96 -4.06
N GLY A 49 -11.70 -2.72 -3.74
CA GLY A 49 -12.64 -1.66 -3.33
C GLY A 49 -13.11 -1.73 -1.88
N ARG A 50 -12.71 -2.75 -1.12
CA ARG A 50 -12.97 -2.87 0.32
C ARG A 50 -11.78 -2.34 1.10
N ALA A 51 -12.02 -1.37 1.97
CA ALA A 51 -11.02 -0.92 2.91
C ALA A 51 -10.73 -2.01 3.93
N LEU A 52 -9.45 -2.34 4.09
CA LEU A 52 -9.00 -3.33 5.05
C LEU A 52 -8.79 -2.67 6.41
N LYS A 53 -9.11 -3.40 7.49
CA LYS A 53 -8.86 -3.00 8.87
C LYS A 53 -7.64 -3.74 9.41
N ASP A 54 -6.92 -3.09 10.31
CA ASP A 54 -5.69 -3.64 10.92
C ASP A 54 -5.94 -4.90 11.77
N THR A 55 -7.20 -5.19 12.11
CA THR A 55 -7.66 -6.33 12.91
C THR A 55 -7.72 -7.66 12.14
N GLU A 56 -7.64 -7.64 10.82
CA GLU A 56 -7.72 -8.85 9.99
C GLU A 56 -6.36 -9.24 9.43
N THR A 57 -6.19 -10.53 9.12
CA THR A 57 -5.01 -11.10 8.47
C THR A 57 -5.25 -11.27 6.97
N LEU A 58 -4.17 -11.35 6.18
CA LEU A 58 -4.26 -11.61 4.74
C LEU A 58 -5.00 -12.91 4.42
N GLN A 59 -4.77 -13.94 5.24
CA GLN A 59 -5.42 -15.24 5.07
C GLN A 59 -6.92 -15.18 5.33
N SER A 60 -7.36 -14.41 6.34
CA SER A 60 -8.79 -14.22 6.65
C SER A 60 -9.54 -13.49 5.53
N LEU A 61 -8.84 -12.59 4.83
CA LEU A 61 -9.38 -11.84 3.70
C LEU A 61 -9.42 -12.64 2.39
N GLY A 62 -8.83 -13.83 2.35
CA GLY A 62 -8.70 -14.62 1.13
C GLY A 62 -7.78 -13.98 0.09
N VAL A 63 -6.77 -13.21 0.52
CA VAL A 63 -5.76 -12.66 -0.39
C VAL A 63 -4.91 -13.81 -0.97
N GLN A 64 -4.80 -13.85 -2.29
CA GLN A 64 -4.00 -14.85 -3.00
C GLN A 64 -2.63 -14.30 -3.41
N ASP A 65 -1.75 -15.18 -3.86
CA ASP A 65 -0.51 -14.76 -4.52
C ASP A 65 -0.83 -14.01 -5.83
N GLY A 66 -0.12 -12.90 -6.06
CA GLY A 66 -0.33 -12.04 -7.23
C GLY A 66 -1.44 -11.00 -7.07
N ASP A 67 -2.21 -11.03 -5.98
CA ASP A 67 -3.21 -10.00 -5.70
C ASP A 67 -2.56 -8.62 -5.48
N LYS A 68 -3.34 -7.58 -5.83
CA LYS A 68 -2.92 -6.19 -5.71
C LYS A 68 -3.69 -5.44 -4.63
N LEU A 69 -2.94 -4.78 -3.74
CA LEU A 69 -3.43 -3.92 -2.68
C LEU A 69 -3.21 -2.48 -3.09
N VAL A 70 -4.25 -1.67 -3.01
CA VAL A 70 -4.18 -0.24 -3.33
C VAL A 70 -3.95 0.53 -2.04
N LEU A 71 -2.85 1.28 -2.00
CA LEU A 71 -2.54 2.18 -0.90
C LEU A 71 -3.02 3.58 -1.28
N ILE A 72 -4.07 4.04 -0.61
CA ILE A 72 -4.64 5.36 -0.82
C ILE A 72 -4.13 6.26 0.30
N THR A 73 -3.50 7.36 -0.04
CA THR A 73 -3.18 8.41 0.92
C THR A 73 -3.76 9.72 0.42
N ARG A 74 -4.31 10.50 1.35
CA ARG A 74 -4.71 11.89 1.07
C ARG A 74 -3.49 12.76 1.33
N THR A 75 -2.63 12.89 0.32
CA THR A 75 -1.59 13.92 0.35
C THR A 75 -2.22 15.27 -0.01
N VAL A 76 -2.39 16.14 0.98
CA VAL A 76 -2.55 17.58 0.78
C VAL A 76 -1.16 18.19 0.57
N GLY A 77 -0.59 18.04 -0.63
CA GLY A 77 0.74 18.59 -0.90
C GLY A 77 1.43 17.95 -2.08
N GLY A 78 1.65 18.76 -3.12
CA GLY A 78 2.27 18.36 -4.37
C GLY A 78 3.66 17.76 -4.18
N TYR A 79 3.80 16.47 -4.44
CA TYR A 79 5.07 15.91 -4.86
C TYR A 79 5.29 16.35 -6.31
N GLY A 80 5.95 17.51 -6.44
CA GLY A 80 6.41 18.06 -7.69
C GLY A 80 7.12 16.98 -8.50
N ARG A 81 6.56 16.66 -9.66
CA ARG A 81 7.39 16.21 -10.77
C ARG A 81 8.24 17.41 -11.16
N GLY A 82 9.41 17.52 -10.54
CA GLY A 82 10.56 18.15 -11.16
C GLY A 82 10.88 17.38 -12.43
N ARG A 83 10.13 17.67 -13.51
CA ARG A 83 10.65 17.52 -14.86
C ARG A 83 11.73 18.58 -14.97
N GLY A 84 12.97 18.13 -14.98
CA GLY A 84 14.10 19.00 -15.15
C GLY A 84 14.10 19.68 -16.52
N ILE A 85 14.81 20.80 -16.52
CA ILE A 85 15.76 21.30 -17.51
C ILE A 85 15.18 21.77 -18.87
N CYS A 86 15.00 23.10 -18.94
CA CYS A 86 15.33 23.90 -20.12
C CYS A 86 16.85 23.96 -20.31
#